data_AF-A0A349EBG8-F1
#
_entry.id   AF-A0A349EBG8-F1
#
_cell.length_a   1.000
_cell.length_b   1.000
_cell.length_c   1.000
_cell.angle_alpha   90.00
_cell.angle_beta   90.00
_cell.angle_gamma   90.00
#
_symmetry.space_group_name_H-M   'P 1'
#
loop_
_entity.id
_entity.type
_entity.pdbx_description
1 polymer ?
#
loop_
_entity_poly.entity_id
_entity_poly.type
_entity_poly.pdbx_seq_one_letter_code
_entity_poly.pdbx_strand_id
1 'polypeptide(L)'
;MVKQMHLFLAKAIEANGNLSRASRSLAPPAHSHHGIGDFDIGKIGLGAKNFTADFSQTAEYKKIARLGYVDIRYPTDNLFGIRFEPWHIKIT
;
A
#
# COMPACT_ATOMS: atom_id res chain seq x y z
N MET A 1 -8.06 9.17 11.00
CA MET A 1 -7.66 8.41 12.20
C MET A 1 -8.52 7.17 12.45
N VAL A 2 -9.84 7.30 12.62
CA VAL A 2 -10.74 6.17 12.96
C VAL A 2 -10.73 5.02 11.94
N LYS A 3 -10.73 5.31 10.62
CA LYS A 3 -10.64 4.29 9.57
C LYS A 3 -9.37 3.42 9.69
N GLN A 4 -8.19 4.06 9.86
CA GLN A 4 -6.93 3.33 9.94
C GLN A 4 -6.87 2.40 11.16
N MET A 5 -7.42 2.85 12.30
CA MET A 5 -7.52 2.04 13.51
C MET A 5 -8.35 0.77 13.31
N HIS A 6 -9.53 0.89 12.68
CA HIS A 6 -10.36 -0.27 12.40
C HIS A 6 -9.68 -1.28 11.46
N LEU A 7 -9.05 -0.80 10.39
CA LEU A 7 -8.33 -1.67 9.46
C LEU A 7 -7.17 -2.40 10.17
N PHE A 8 -6.40 -1.68 11.00
CA PHE A 8 -5.27 -2.27 11.71
C PHE A 8 -5.70 -3.30 12.74
N LEU A 9 -6.78 -3.03 13.49
CA LEU A 9 -7.31 -3.99 14.46
C LEU A 9 -7.81 -5.27 13.77
N ALA A 10 -8.52 -5.15 12.64
CA ALA A 10 -8.94 -6.30 11.86
C ALA A 10 -7.74 -7.15 11.40
N LYS A 11 -6.65 -6.48 10.94
CA LYS A 11 -5.44 -7.19 10.52
C LYS A 11 -4.68 -7.83 11.68
N ALA A 12 -4.69 -7.21 12.86
CA ALA A 12 -4.13 -7.77 14.08
C ALA A 12 -4.87 -9.04 14.50
N ILE A 13 -6.22 -9.06 14.42
CA ILE A 13 -7.04 -10.24 14.69
C ILE A 13 -6.71 -11.36 13.69
N GLU A 14 -6.66 -11.06 12.39
CA GLU A 14 -6.27 -12.04 11.35
C GLU A 14 -4.84 -12.59 11.58
N ALA A 15 -3.96 -11.77 12.15
CA ALA A 15 -2.60 -12.15 12.51
C ALA A 15 -2.49 -12.85 13.88
N ASN A 16 -3.60 -13.25 14.50
CA ASN A 16 -3.66 -13.83 15.86
C ASN A 16 -2.94 -12.98 16.91
N GLY A 17 -3.14 -11.66 16.85
CA GLY A 17 -2.52 -10.69 17.76
C GLY A 17 -1.06 -10.36 17.44
N ASN A 18 -0.45 -10.97 16.43
CA ASN A 18 0.93 -10.66 16.05
C ASN A 18 1.02 -9.32 15.31
N LEU A 19 1.30 -8.25 16.06
CA LEU A 19 1.36 -6.88 15.54
C LEU A 19 2.47 -6.68 14.52
N SER A 20 3.61 -7.35 14.67
CA SER A 20 4.70 -7.31 13.68
C SER A 20 4.25 -7.90 12.34
N ARG A 21 3.51 -9.02 12.36
CA ARG A 21 2.93 -9.61 11.16
C ARG A 21 1.86 -8.71 10.54
N ALA A 22 0.99 -8.10 11.35
CA ALA A 22 -0.02 -7.17 10.86
C ALA A 22 0.60 -5.94 10.18
N SER A 23 1.66 -5.38 10.79
CA SER A 23 2.34 -4.18 10.32
C SER A 23 3.03 -4.33 8.96
N ARG A 24 3.36 -5.56 8.54
CA ARG A 24 3.95 -5.82 7.20
C ARG A 24 3.00 -5.53 6.04
N SER A 25 1.69 -5.56 6.29
CA SER A 25 0.66 -5.40 5.25
C SER A 25 -0.28 -4.23 5.50
N LEU A 26 -0.21 -3.61 6.68
CA LEU A 26 -1.05 -2.47 7.01
C LEU A 26 -0.38 -1.61 8.09
N ALA A 27 -0.17 -0.33 7.80
CA ALA A 27 0.45 0.58 8.74
C ALA A 27 -0.38 0.72 10.04
N PRO A 28 0.28 0.75 11.22
CA PRO A 28 -0.37 1.11 12.47
C PRO A 28 -1.05 2.49 12.40
N PRO A 29 -2.04 2.77 13.27
CA PRO A 29 -2.57 4.11 13.42
C PRO A 29 -1.46 5.13 13.66
N ALA A 30 -1.65 6.36 13.16
CA ALA A 30 -0.65 7.43 13.14
C ALA A 30 0.61 7.18 12.27
N HIS A 31 0.77 6.00 11.65
CA HIS A 31 1.92 5.66 10.80
C HIS A 31 1.51 5.46 9.32
N SER A 32 0.26 5.78 8.97
CA SER A 32 -0.27 5.63 7.61
C SER A 32 -0.10 6.90 6.79
N HIS A 33 0.60 6.80 5.67
CA HIS A 33 0.81 7.91 4.74
C HIS A 33 -0.48 8.36 4.03
N HIS A 34 -1.55 7.55 4.03
CA HIS A 34 -2.87 8.01 3.56
C HIS A 34 -3.43 9.17 4.37
N GLY A 35 -2.95 9.37 5.60
CA GLY A 35 -3.31 10.52 6.43
C GLY A 35 -2.74 11.85 5.91
N ILE A 36 -1.73 11.81 5.03
CA ILE A 36 -1.02 12.98 4.51
C ILE A 36 -1.02 13.08 2.98
N GLY A 37 -1.92 12.34 2.32
CA GLY A 37 -2.18 12.51 0.89
C GLY A 37 -1.73 11.37 -0.02
N ASP A 38 -1.11 10.31 0.48
CA ASP A 38 -0.88 9.12 -0.34
C ASP A 38 -2.20 8.41 -0.67
N PHE A 39 -2.26 7.76 -1.84
CA PHE A 39 -3.46 7.05 -2.30
C PHE A 39 -3.12 5.79 -3.06
N ASP A 40 -4.07 4.85 -3.04
CA ASP A 40 -3.99 3.61 -3.79
C ASP A 40 -4.60 3.81 -5.18
N ILE A 41 -3.94 3.25 -6.19
CA ILE A 41 -4.43 3.21 -7.57
C ILE A 41 -4.68 1.76 -8.01
N GLY A 42 -5.40 1.60 -9.11
CA GLY A 42 -5.63 0.29 -9.69
C GLY A 42 -6.11 0.35 -11.12
N LYS A 43 -6.17 -0.82 -11.76
CA LYS A 43 -6.78 -1.03 -13.06
C LYS A 43 -8.20 -1.56 -12.89
N ILE A 44 -9.14 -0.93 -13.60
CA ILE A 44 -10.53 -1.40 -13.69
C ILE A 44 -10.55 -2.83 -14.26
N GLY A 45 -11.32 -3.72 -13.62
CA GLY A 45 -11.43 -5.13 -14.03
C GLY A 45 -10.33 -6.05 -13.49
N LEU A 46 -9.32 -5.53 -12.79
CA LEU A 46 -8.25 -6.36 -12.20
C LEU A 46 -8.62 -6.94 -10.80
N GLY A 47 -9.64 -6.37 -10.16
CA GLY A 47 -10.18 -6.88 -8.89
C GLY A 47 -9.15 -6.87 -7.76
N ALA A 48 -9.10 -7.95 -6.98
CA ALA A 48 -8.19 -8.09 -5.84
C ALA A 48 -6.70 -8.08 -6.25
N LYS A 49 -6.38 -8.41 -7.51
CA LYS A 49 -5.01 -8.36 -8.04
C LYS A 49 -4.43 -6.94 -8.14
N ASN A 50 -5.26 -5.91 -7.96
CA ASN A 50 -4.77 -4.54 -7.75
C ASN A 50 -3.88 -4.43 -6.51
N PHE A 51 -4.15 -5.21 -5.47
CA PHE A 51 -3.43 -5.20 -4.20
C PHE A 51 -2.39 -6.33 -4.08
N THR A 52 -1.80 -6.72 -5.22
CA THR A 52 -0.69 -7.68 -5.31
C THR A 52 0.40 -7.15 -6.24
N ALA A 53 1.53 -7.87 -6.30
CA ALA A 53 2.60 -7.56 -7.23
C ALA A 53 2.15 -7.61 -8.72
N ASP A 54 1.05 -8.31 -9.03
CA ASP A 54 0.51 -8.43 -10.39
C ASP A 54 0.15 -7.07 -11.01
N PHE A 55 -0.27 -6.10 -10.19
CA PHE A 55 -0.58 -4.75 -10.67
C PHE A 55 0.61 -4.09 -11.38
N SER A 56 1.84 -4.38 -10.94
CA SER A 56 3.07 -3.85 -11.58
C SER A 56 3.23 -4.26 -13.04
N GLN A 57 2.55 -5.33 -13.48
CA GLN A 57 2.63 -5.83 -14.85
C GLN A 57 1.69 -5.10 -15.81
N THR A 58 0.74 -4.32 -15.29
CA THR A 58 -0.26 -3.59 -16.08
C THR A 58 0.34 -2.41 -16.86
N ALA A 59 -0.37 -1.97 -17.91
CA ALA A 59 0.03 -0.80 -18.69
C ALA A 59 -0.18 0.49 -17.89
N GLU A 60 -1.23 0.53 -17.06
CA GLU A 60 -1.60 1.64 -16.18
C GLU A 60 -0.49 1.93 -15.17
N TYR A 61 0.00 0.90 -14.47
CA TYR A 61 1.14 1.02 -13.57
C TYR A 61 2.37 1.56 -14.31
N LYS A 62 2.73 0.96 -15.45
CA LYS A 62 3.92 1.36 -16.24
C LYS A 62 3.84 2.80 -16.73
N LYS A 63 2.63 3.30 -17.03
CA LYS A 63 2.41 4.69 -17.41
C LYS A 63 2.59 5.63 -16.22
N ILE A 64 1.99 5.31 -15.09
CA ILE A 64 2.04 6.14 -13.87
C ILE A 64 3.47 6.19 -13.32
N ALA A 65 4.18 5.06 -13.27
CA ALA A 65 5.57 4.99 -12.80
C ALA A 65 6.58 5.81 -13.64
N ARG A 66 6.16 6.36 -14.78
CA ARG A 66 6.99 7.25 -15.62
C ARG A 66 6.64 8.72 -15.46
N LEU A 67 5.60 9.06 -14.71
CA LEU A 67 5.23 10.45 -14.45
C LEU A 67 6.24 11.05 -13.47
N GLY A 68 6.83 12.20 -13.80
CA GLY A 68 7.91 12.81 -12.99
C GLY A 68 7.46 13.46 -11.67
N TYR A 69 6.21 13.29 -11.26
CA TYR A 69 5.62 13.88 -10.05
C TYR A 69 4.91 12.84 -9.18
N VAL A 70 5.09 11.55 -9.48
CA VAL A 70 4.57 10.46 -8.67
C VAL A 70 5.66 9.44 -8.42
N ASP A 71 5.62 8.82 -7.25
CA ASP A 71 6.53 7.76 -6.86
C ASP A 71 5.74 6.61 -6.25
N ILE A 72 6.29 5.40 -6.36
CA ILE A 72 5.84 4.24 -5.58
C ILE A 72 6.41 4.38 -4.17
N ARG A 73 5.56 4.42 -3.14
CA ARG A 73 6.00 4.63 -1.75
C ARG A 73 6.83 3.47 -1.21
N TYR A 74 6.44 2.24 -1.54
CA TYR A 74 7.06 1.01 -1.03
C TYR A 74 7.62 0.17 -2.19
N PRO A 75 8.77 0.56 -2.79
CA PRO A 75 9.49 -0.28 -3.75
C PRO A 75 10.06 -1.55 -3.08
N THR A 76 10.56 -2.50 -3.86
CA THR A 76 11.07 -3.79 -3.36
C THR A 76 12.23 -3.68 -2.38
N ASP A 77 12.99 -2.60 -2.44
CA ASP A 77 14.18 -2.29 -1.64
C ASP A 77 13.91 -1.23 -0.57
N ASN A 78 12.64 -0.95 -0.25
CA ASN A 78 12.30 0.02 0.78
C ASN A 78 12.83 -0.40 2.17
N LEU A 79 13.21 0.60 2.98
CA LEU A 79 13.79 0.39 4.31
C LEU A 79 12.74 0.26 5.43
N PHE A 80 11.44 0.33 5.11
CA PHE A 80 10.36 0.32 6.10
C PHE A 80 9.97 -1.09 6.56
N GLY A 81 10.48 -2.13 5.91
CA GLY A 81 10.05 -3.51 6.17
C GLY A 81 8.61 -3.80 5.73
N ILE A 82 8.03 -2.89 4.93
CA ILE A 82 6.75 -3.07 4.26
C ILE A 82 7.00 -3.84 2.96
N ARG A 83 6.08 -4.74 2.61
CA ARG A 83 6.17 -5.47 1.35
C ARG A 83 6.12 -4.51 0.15
N PHE A 84 6.45 -5.02 -1.03
CA PHE A 84 6.25 -4.26 -2.27
C PHE A 84 4.76 -4.00 -2.51
N GLU A 85 4.40 -2.72 -2.66
CA GLU A 85 3.01 -2.26 -2.88
C GLU A 85 2.94 -1.36 -4.13
N PRO A 86 2.91 -1.93 -5.35
CA PRO A 86 2.92 -1.16 -6.61
C PRO A 86 1.72 -0.23 -6.81
N TRP A 87 0.67 -0.38 -5.99
CA TRP A 87 -0.53 0.46 -6.04
C TRP A 87 -0.43 1.70 -5.14
N HIS A 88 0.52 1.76 -4.19
CA HIS A 88 0.59 2.84 -3.20
C HIS A 88 1.43 4.01 -3.72
N ILE A 89 0.76 5.11 -4.06
CA ILE A 89 1.38 6.28 -4.70
C ILE A 89 1.55 7.43 -3.72
N LYS A 90 2.71 8.09 -3.81
CA LYS A 90 2.94 9.43 -3.26
C LYS A 90 3.11 10.44 -4.39
N ILE A 91 2.66 11.67 -4.18
CA ILE A 91 2.96 12.81 -5.06
C ILE A 91 4.21 13.52 -4.53
N THR A 92 5.10 13.92 -5.43
CA THR A 92 6.36 14.64 -5.15
C THR A 92 6.27 16.12 -5.50
#